data_AF-A0A8S9U128-F1
#
_entry.id   AF-A0A8S9U128-F1
#
_cell.length_a   1.000
_cell.length_b   1.000
_cell.length_c   1.000
_cell.angle_alpha   90.00
_cell.angle_beta   90.00
_cell.angle_gamma   90.00
#
_symmetry.space_group_name_H-M   'P 1'
#
loop_
_entity.id
_entity.type
_entity.pdbx_description
1 polymer ?
#
loop_
_entity_poly.entity_id
_entity_poly.type
_entity_poly.pdbx_seq_one_letter_code
_entity_poly.pdbx_strand_id
1 'polypeptide(L)'
;MPIQVAVKVGEIGRTSRANVRVEGSSFVFEEREEFDQLVSKVEELAVLALEAYEPKTVRLDKSIYLKLGLKAPQREWVPIAASNWLANLDTEQANYQRRPSAGPLVIELIVFVAKEQSGIWRATASRVEEASRLIDSHLREHPDVQVGDIARTHWAFSHARQHDQTAIALPDNATSHQAQHIDAIRAALIQQQSDRDEPIRTLTASLNGSTPLRLTFNASKLREMLGLPNYNFSA
;
A
#
# COMPACT_ATOMS: atom_id res chain seq x y z
N MET A 1 1.60 -33.39 37.71
CA MET A 1 2.12 -32.27 38.55
C MET A 1 1.52 -30.97 38.02
N PRO A 2 1.30 -29.90 38.83
CA PRO A 2 0.84 -28.62 38.28
C PRO A 2 1.95 -27.98 37.44
N ILE A 3 1.64 -27.64 36.19
CA ILE A 3 2.56 -27.00 35.25
C ILE A 3 2.23 -25.52 35.20
N GLN A 4 3.22 -24.63 35.35
CA GLN A 4 2.98 -23.21 35.17
C GLN A 4 3.16 -22.86 33.69
N VAL A 5 2.13 -22.31 33.07
CA VAL A 5 2.17 -21.85 31.68
C VAL A 5 2.37 -20.34 31.70
N ALA A 6 3.31 -19.82 30.90
CA ALA A 6 3.55 -18.39 30.72
C ALA A 6 3.28 -18.00 29.27
N VAL A 7 2.33 -17.10 29.04
CA VAL A 7 1.92 -16.63 27.71
C VAL A 7 2.63 -15.32 27.37
N LYS A 8 3.23 -15.28 26.19
CA LYS A 8 3.82 -14.05 25.60
C LYS A 8 3.16 -13.77 24.26
N VAL A 9 2.76 -12.52 24.05
CA VAL A 9 2.23 -12.05 22.77
C VAL A 9 3.29 -11.15 22.14
N GLY A 10 3.68 -11.44 20.90
CA GLY A 10 4.78 -10.73 20.23
C GLY A 10 4.53 -10.48 18.75
N GLU A 11 5.16 -9.44 18.20
CA GLU A 11 5.00 -9.09 16.78
C GLU A 11 5.66 -10.12 15.85
N ILE A 12 5.02 -10.45 14.72
CA ILE A 12 5.60 -11.29 13.64
C ILE A 12 6.74 -10.52 12.99
N GLY A 13 7.94 -10.70 13.53
CA GLY A 13 9.17 -10.23 12.91
C GLY A 13 10.33 -11.08 13.40
N ARG A 14 11.25 -11.48 12.50
CA ARG A 14 12.46 -12.28 12.80
C ARG A 14 13.39 -11.64 13.85
N THR A 15 13.08 -10.44 14.31
CA THR A 15 13.90 -9.61 15.20
C THR A 15 13.11 -8.74 16.18
N SER A 16 11.77 -8.80 16.20
CA SER A 16 11.00 -7.88 17.05
C SER A 16 11.14 -8.27 18.53
N ARG A 17 11.62 -7.32 19.33
CA ARG A 17 11.77 -7.44 20.80
C ARG A 17 10.56 -6.90 21.54
N ALA A 18 9.53 -6.44 20.83
CA ALA A 18 8.33 -5.87 21.41
C ALA A 18 7.36 -7.00 21.79
N ASN A 19 7.40 -7.39 23.07
CA ASN A 19 6.34 -8.20 23.65
C ASN A 19 5.19 -7.26 24.05
N VAL A 20 3.98 -7.58 23.61
CA VAL A 20 2.76 -6.99 24.16
C VAL A 20 2.67 -7.42 25.62
N ARG A 21 2.33 -6.47 26.49
CA ARG A 21 2.15 -6.76 27.91
C ARG A 21 0.89 -7.61 28.08
N VAL A 22 1.05 -8.79 28.66
CA VAL A 22 -0.07 -9.68 29.00
C VAL A 22 -0.27 -9.58 30.52
N GLU A 23 -1.43 -9.07 30.96
CA GLU A 23 -1.78 -9.11 32.39
C GLU A 23 -2.13 -10.54 32.80
N GLY A 24 -1.70 -10.96 33.99
CA GLY A 24 -1.92 -12.34 34.44
C GLY A 24 -1.30 -13.38 33.50
N SER A 25 -0.13 -13.07 32.91
CA SER A 25 0.51 -13.86 31.85
C SER A 25 0.86 -15.30 32.23
N SER A 26 0.60 -15.75 33.46
CA SER A 26 0.82 -17.13 33.85
C SER A 26 -0.36 -17.73 34.57
N PHE A 27 -0.68 -18.97 34.24
CA PHE A 27 -1.71 -19.78 34.89
C PHE A 27 -1.20 -21.19 35.16
N VAL A 28 -1.89 -21.90 36.06
CA VAL A 28 -1.60 -23.30 36.34
C VAL A 28 -2.41 -24.16 35.38
N PHE A 29 -1.74 -25.08 34.70
CA PHE A 29 -2.32 -26.11 33.86
C PHE A 29 -2.15 -27.46 34.56
N GLU A 30 -3.26 -28.17 34.77
CA GLU A 30 -3.22 -29.53 35.28
C GLU A 30 -3.12 -30.52 34.12
N GLU A 31 -2.33 -31.57 34.31
CA GLU A 31 -2.09 -32.64 33.32
C GLU A 31 -3.37 -33.40 32.90
N ARG A 32 -4.47 -33.22 33.63
CA ARG A 32 -5.80 -33.79 33.33
C ARG A 32 -6.66 -32.88 32.47
N GLU A 33 -6.28 -31.62 32.27
CA GLU A 33 -6.99 -30.70 31.39
C GLU A 33 -6.74 -31.08 29.93
N GLU A 34 -7.80 -31.00 29.11
CA GLU A 34 -7.70 -31.30 27.68
C GLU A 34 -6.94 -30.18 26.94
N PHE A 35 -6.29 -30.55 25.83
CA PHE A 35 -5.52 -29.61 25.00
C PHE A 35 -6.37 -28.40 24.56
N ASP A 36 -7.66 -28.61 24.27
CA ASP A 36 -8.56 -27.53 23.86
C ASP A 36 -8.82 -26.51 24.97
N GLN A 37 -8.75 -26.93 26.24
CA GLN A 37 -8.86 -26.02 27.39
C GLN A 37 -7.60 -25.17 27.53
N LEU A 38 -6.41 -25.74 27.29
CA LEU A 38 -5.16 -24.99 27.23
C LEU A 38 -5.22 -23.91 26.15
N VAL A 39 -5.60 -24.31 24.93
CA VAL A 39 -5.70 -23.38 23.79
C VAL A 39 -6.69 -22.27 24.13
N SER A 40 -7.88 -22.60 24.64
CA SER A 40 -8.89 -21.60 25.00
C SER A 40 -8.38 -20.58 26.02
N LYS A 41 -7.70 -21.01 27.09
CA LYS A 41 -7.10 -20.09 28.09
C LYS A 41 -6.02 -19.19 27.49
N VAL A 42 -5.18 -19.73 26.61
CA VAL A 42 -4.12 -18.95 25.93
C VAL A 42 -4.74 -17.93 24.97
N GLU A 43 -5.77 -18.33 24.23
CA GLU A 43 -6.54 -17.46 23.34
C GLU A 43 -7.21 -16.32 24.09
N GLU A 44 -7.89 -16.60 25.20
CA GLU A 44 -8.52 -15.58 26.05
C GLU A 44 -7.49 -14.54 26.54
N LEU A 45 -6.34 -14.99 27.04
CA LEU A 45 -5.26 -14.09 27.46
C LEU A 45 -4.70 -13.27 26.29
N ALA A 46 -4.58 -13.87 25.11
CA ALA A 46 -4.13 -13.16 23.93
C ALA A 46 -5.14 -12.10 23.49
N VAL A 47 -6.45 -12.41 23.49
CA VAL A 47 -7.52 -11.46 23.16
C VAL A 47 -7.51 -10.28 24.12
N LEU A 48 -7.51 -10.54 25.44
CA LEU A 48 -7.47 -9.49 26.47
C LEU A 48 -6.23 -8.61 26.33
N ALA A 49 -5.06 -9.21 26.06
CA ALA A 49 -3.83 -8.46 25.85
C ALA A 49 -3.88 -7.58 24.59
N LEU A 50 -4.53 -8.05 23.52
CA LEU A 50 -4.68 -7.29 22.29
C LEU A 50 -5.73 -6.18 22.40
N GLU A 51 -6.81 -6.37 23.17
CA GLU A 51 -7.80 -5.32 23.46
C GLU A 51 -7.17 -4.15 24.23
N ALA A 52 -6.25 -4.46 25.15
CA ALA A 52 -5.51 -3.45 25.92
C ALA A 52 -4.35 -2.82 25.13
N TYR A 53 -3.94 -3.39 23.99
CA TYR A 53 -2.82 -2.91 23.21
C TYR A 53 -3.26 -1.79 22.25
N GLU A 54 -2.73 -0.58 22.43
CA GLU A 54 -3.16 0.59 21.64
C GLU A 54 -3.01 0.42 20.11
N PRO A 55 -1.92 -0.16 19.57
CA PRO A 55 -1.81 -0.38 18.14
C PRO A 55 -2.80 -1.44 17.66
N LYS A 56 -3.52 -1.13 16.57
CA LYS A 56 -4.33 -2.12 15.89
C LYS A 56 -3.44 -3.26 15.38
N THR A 57 -3.74 -4.47 15.82
CA THR A 57 -3.03 -5.68 15.45
C THR A 57 -3.99 -6.73 14.93
N VAL A 58 -3.58 -7.45 13.90
CA VAL A 58 -4.27 -8.60 13.36
C VAL A 58 -3.47 -9.86 13.67
N ARG A 59 -4.17 -10.91 14.07
CA ARG A 59 -3.57 -12.23 14.26
C ARG A 59 -3.66 -13.01 12.94
N LEU A 60 -2.59 -12.96 12.17
CA LEU A 60 -2.49 -13.68 10.89
C LEU A 60 -2.26 -15.19 11.10
N ASP A 61 -1.53 -15.53 12.16
CA ASP A 61 -1.22 -16.90 12.53
C ASP A 61 -1.93 -17.29 13.83
N LYS A 62 -2.81 -18.29 13.75
CA LYS A 62 -3.55 -18.82 14.90
C LYS A 62 -2.75 -19.86 15.68
N SER A 63 -1.59 -20.27 15.19
CA SER A 63 -0.72 -21.23 15.87
C SER A 63 -0.22 -20.66 17.19
N ILE A 64 -0.13 -21.53 18.19
CA ILE A 64 0.53 -21.25 19.47
C ILE A 64 1.89 -21.95 19.42
N TYR A 65 2.95 -21.25 19.81
CA TYR A 65 4.31 -21.76 19.76
C TYR A 65 4.84 -22.07 21.15
N LEU A 66 5.46 -23.23 21.30
CA LEU A 66 6.19 -23.62 22.49
C LEU A 66 7.68 -23.35 22.31
N LYS A 67 8.28 -22.69 23.29
CA LYS A 67 9.72 -22.54 23.39
C LYS A 67 10.34 -23.74 24.12
N LEU A 68 10.96 -24.64 23.36
CA LEU A 68 11.65 -25.81 23.89
C LEU A 68 13.03 -25.43 24.44
N GLY A 69 13.15 -25.25 25.76
CA GLY A 69 14.40 -24.92 26.43
C GLY A 69 14.61 -23.43 26.73
N LEU A 70 15.36 -23.15 27.80
CA LEU A 70 15.53 -21.79 28.34
C LEU A 70 16.14 -20.80 27.32
N LYS A 71 17.11 -21.27 26.53
CA LYS A 71 17.90 -20.48 25.56
C LYS A 71 17.54 -20.79 24.11
N ALA A 72 16.42 -21.46 23.85
CA ALA A 72 16.01 -21.79 22.49
C ALA A 72 15.78 -20.51 21.66
N PRO A 73 16.48 -20.34 20.52
CA PRO A 73 16.20 -19.24 19.61
C PRO A 73 14.82 -19.41 18.96
N GLN A 74 14.22 -18.31 18.51
CA GLN A 74 12.86 -18.28 17.96
C GLN A 74 12.62 -19.26 16.80
N ARG A 75 13.65 -19.52 15.97
CA ARG A 75 13.58 -20.48 14.86
C ARG A 75 13.39 -21.93 15.31
N GLU A 76 13.66 -22.24 16.58
CA GLU A 76 13.54 -23.57 17.18
C GLU A 76 12.24 -23.70 18.00
N TRP A 77 11.38 -22.68 18.01
CA TRP A 77 10.06 -22.78 18.64
C TRP A 77 9.13 -23.66 17.80
N VAL A 78 8.35 -24.49 18.47
CA VAL A 78 7.54 -25.54 17.83
C VAL A 78 6.06 -25.19 17.96
N PRO A 79 5.27 -25.21 16.87
CA PRO A 79 3.83 -25.02 16.96
C PRO A 79 3.20 -26.21 17.69
N ILE A 80 2.39 -25.93 18.72
CA ILE A 80 1.70 -26.98 19.49
C ILE A 80 0.40 -27.38 18.80
N ALA A 81 0.11 -28.68 18.84
CA ALA A 81 -1.12 -29.31 18.40
C ALA A 81 -1.44 -30.48 19.33
N ALA A 82 -2.70 -30.91 19.36
CA ALA A 82 -3.12 -32.04 20.19
C ALA A 82 -2.25 -33.31 19.98
N SER A 83 -1.80 -33.53 18.75
CA SER A 83 -0.95 -34.69 18.38
C SER A 83 0.49 -34.62 18.88
N ASN A 84 1.04 -33.43 19.15
CA ASN A 84 2.43 -33.25 19.56
C ASN A 84 2.58 -32.70 20.99
N TRP A 85 1.49 -32.30 21.64
CA TRP A 85 1.49 -31.65 22.93
C TRP A 85 2.16 -32.48 24.03
N LEU A 86 1.73 -33.73 24.21
CA LEU A 86 2.28 -34.61 25.26
C LEU A 86 3.77 -34.89 25.05
N ALA A 87 4.20 -35.18 23.82
CA ALA A 87 5.61 -35.42 23.52
C ALA A 87 6.49 -34.17 23.78
N ASN A 88 5.95 -32.99 23.50
CA ASN A 88 6.61 -31.71 23.78
C ASN A 88 6.68 -31.43 25.29
N LEU A 89 5.62 -31.75 26.04
CA LEU A 89 5.61 -31.68 27.50
C LEU A 89 6.65 -32.60 28.13
N ASP A 90 6.72 -33.86 27.70
CA ASP A 90 7.72 -34.84 28.17
C ASP A 90 9.14 -34.32 27.92
N THR A 91 9.36 -33.71 26.77
CA THR A 91 10.65 -33.10 26.41
C THR A 91 11.01 -31.95 27.35
N GLU A 92 10.08 -31.04 27.64
CA GLU A 92 10.33 -29.95 28.59
C GLU A 92 10.53 -30.44 30.02
N GLN A 93 9.77 -31.45 30.45
CA GLN A 93 9.94 -32.06 31.77
C GLN A 93 11.29 -32.74 31.89
N ALA A 94 11.73 -33.50 30.87
CA ALA A 94 13.07 -34.09 30.83
C ALA A 94 14.18 -33.02 30.83
N ASN A 95 13.98 -31.92 30.09
CA ASN A 95 14.90 -30.78 30.09
C ASN A 95 14.96 -30.08 31.44
N TYR A 96 13.83 -30.01 32.15
CA TYR A 96 13.72 -29.42 33.48
C TYR A 96 14.43 -30.25 34.54
N GLN A 97 14.23 -31.57 34.54
CA GLN A 97 14.88 -32.51 35.47
C GLN A 97 16.42 -32.47 35.39
N ARG A 98 16.97 -32.14 34.21
CA ARG A 98 18.42 -31.99 34.02
C ARG A 98 18.98 -30.66 34.55
N ARG A 99 18.13 -29.71 34.93
CA ARG A 99 18.56 -28.38 35.42
C ARG A 99 18.70 -28.41 36.95
N PRO A 100 19.73 -27.76 37.51
CA PRO A 100 19.81 -27.52 38.95
C PRO A 100 18.90 -26.35 39.37
N SER A 101 17.60 -26.42 39.07
CA SER A 101 16.63 -25.37 39.42
C SER A 101 15.69 -25.79 40.54
N ALA A 102 15.53 -24.94 41.55
CA ALA A 102 14.65 -25.15 42.72
C ALA A 102 13.21 -24.61 42.52
N GLY A 103 12.82 -24.26 41.29
CA GLY A 103 11.54 -23.61 41.00
C GLY A 103 10.41 -24.58 40.59
N PRO A 104 9.23 -24.07 40.22
CA PRO A 104 8.24 -24.84 39.47
C PRO A 104 8.65 -25.00 37.99
N LEU A 105 8.13 -26.03 37.32
CA LEU A 105 8.24 -26.16 35.86
C LEU A 105 7.40 -25.06 35.21
N VAL A 106 8.06 -24.15 34.48
CA VAL A 106 7.40 -23.08 33.72
C VAL A 106 7.59 -23.31 32.22
N ILE A 107 6.49 -23.36 31.49
CA ILE A 107 6.43 -23.55 30.04
C ILE A 107 6.07 -22.22 29.38
N GLU A 108 6.89 -21.75 28.44
CA GLU A 108 6.63 -20.50 27.72
C GLU A 108 5.87 -20.78 26.41
N LEU A 109 4.62 -20.31 26.33
CA LEU A 109 3.79 -20.32 25.13
C LEU A 109 3.76 -18.93 24.50
N ILE A 110 3.87 -18.89 23.19
CA ILE A 110 4.10 -17.67 22.43
C ILE A 110 3.06 -17.57 21.32
N VAL A 111 2.37 -16.44 21.29
CA VAL A 111 1.36 -16.09 20.30
C VAL A 111 1.88 -14.93 19.46
N PHE A 112 1.79 -15.09 18.15
CA PHE A 112 2.26 -14.09 17.21
C PHE A 112 1.14 -13.23 16.67
N VAL A 113 1.39 -11.92 16.64
CA VAL A 113 0.46 -10.91 16.11
C VAL A 113 1.18 -10.02 15.11
N ALA A 114 0.49 -9.49 14.12
CA ALA A 114 1.06 -8.50 13.21
C ALA A 114 0.36 -7.17 13.44
N LYS A 115 1.09 -6.05 13.34
CA LYS A 115 0.42 -4.75 13.26
C LYS A 115 -0.48 -4.75 12.03
N GLU A 116 -1.71 -4.31 12.20
CA GLU A 116 -2.59 -3.99 11.10
C GLU A 116 -1.90 -2.88 10.31
N GLN A 117 -1.43 -3.19 9.10
CA GLN A 117 -0.74 -2.22 8.26
C GLN A 117 -1.76 -1.18 7.79
N SER A 118 -1.98 -0.16 8.61
CA SER A 118 -2.59 1.11 8.22
C SER A 118 -1.50 2.01 7.66
N GLY A 119 -0.97 1.65 6.49
CA GLY A 119 0.19 2.30 5.90
C GLY A 119 0.01 2.49 4.40
N ILE A 120 0.11 3.74 3.97
CA ILE A 120 0.37 4.15 2.58
C ILE A 120 1.43 3.19 2.00
N TRP A 121 1.05 2.38 1.01
CA TRP A 121 1.98 1.49 0.34
C TRP A 121 3.04 2.32 -0.39
N ARG A 122 4.21 1.75 -0.66
CA ARG A 122 5.13 2.39 -1.59
C ARG A 122 4.50 2.34 -3.00
N ALA A 123 4.49 3.49 -3.68
CA ALA A 123 4.18 3.56 -5.10
C ALA A 123 5.33 2.95 -5.91
N THR A 124 5.39 1.62 -5.98
CA THR A 124 6.32 0.90 -6.86
C THR A 124 5.90 1.07 -8.31
N ALA A 125 6.85 0.92 -9.24
CA ALA A 125 6.56 1.03 -10.68
C ALA A 125 5.40 0.12 -11.11
N SER A 126 5.41 -1.15 -10.66
CA SER A 126 4.33 -2.11 -10.94
C SER A 126 2.95 -1.64 -10.49
N ARG A 127 2.87 -1.00 -9.32
CA ARG A 127 1.60 -0.50 -8.77
C ARG A 127 1.14 0.78 -9.44
N VAL A 128 2.07 1.65 -9.81
CA VAL A 128 1.72 2.86 -10.57
C VAL A 128 1.19 2.46 -11.94
N GLU A 129 1.76 1.45 -12.59
CA GLU A 129 1.24 0.90 -13.84
C GLU A 129 -0.16 0.29 -13.67
N GLU A 130 -0.37 -0.52 -12.63
CA GLU A 130 -1.68 -1.10 -12.33
C GLU A 130 -2.73 -0.03 -12.03
N ALA A 131 -2.40 0.94 -11.15
CA ALA A 131 -3.25 2.08 -10.85
C ALA A 131 -3.57 2.90 -12.10
N SER A 132 -2.59 3.08 -13.00
CA SER A 132 -2.82 3.76 -14.28
C SER A 132 -3.82 2.99 -15.14
N ARG A 133 -3.68 1.66 -15.28
CA ARG A 133 -4.64 0.85 -16.06
C ARG A 133 -6.06 0.91 -15.49
N LEU A 134 -6.18 0.94 -14.16
CA LEU A 134 -7.44 1.06 -13.46
C LEU A 134 -8.10 2.43 -13.71
N ILE A 135 -7.33 3.51 -13.57
CA ILE A 135 -7.75 4.88 -13.90
C ILE A 135 -8.20 4.97 -15.36
N ASP A 136 -7.49 4.32 -16.27
CA ASP A 136 -7.81 4.31 -17.71
C ASP A 136 -9.11 3.56 -18.02
N SER A 137 -9.43 2.52 -17.25
CA SER A 137 -10.74 1.88 -17.33
C SER A 137 -11.83 2.81 -16.82
N HIS A 138 -11.60 3.44 -15.67
CA HIS A 138 -12.56 4.36 -15.06
C HIS A 138 -12.87 5.57 -15.94
N LEU A 139 -11.87 6.20 -16.56
CA LEU A 139 -12.07 7.33 -17.48
C LEU A 139 -12.79 6.92 -18.78
N ARG A 140 -12.69 5.66 -19.20
CA ARG A 140 -13.49 5.15 -20.32
C ARG A 140 -14.95 4.97 -19.96
N GLU A 141 -15.24 4.60 -18.72
CA GLU A 141 -16.60 4.43 -18.18
C GLU A 141 -17.25 5.78 -17.84
N HIS A 142 -16.44 6.80 -17.49
CA HIS A 142 -16.88 8.14 -17.10
C HIS A 142 -16.32 9.23 -18.04
N PRO A 143 -16.89 9.38 -19.27
CA PRO A 143 -16.40 10.34 -20.26
C PRO A 143 -16.63 11.81 -19.87
N ASP A 144 -17.44 12.07 -18.85
CA ASP A 144 -17.67 13.37 -18.24
C ASP A 144 -16.46 13.86 -17.41
N VAL A 145 -15.60 12.96 -16.98
CA VAL A 145 -14.42 13.27 -16.17
C VAL A 145 -13.22 13.51 -17.08
N GLN A 146 -12.83 14.78 -17.26
CA GLN A 146 -11.61 15.16 -17.96
C GLN A 146 -10.47 15.42 -16.98
N VAL A 147 -9.36 14.70 -17.16
CA VAL A 147 -8.15 14.83 -16.33
C VAL A 147 -6.95 14.94 -17.26
N GLY A 148 -6.13 15.97 -17.08
CA GLY A 148 -4.89 16.12 -17.84
C GLY A 148 -3.78 15.18 -17.36
N ASP A 149 -2.67 15.15 -18.09
CA ASP A 149 -1.59 14.18 -17.88
C ASP A 149 -0.93 14.31 -16.49
N ILE A 150 -0.78 15.55 -15.99
CA ILE A 150 -0.12 15.80 -14.71
C ILE A 150 -1.05 15.34 -13.57
N ALA A 151 -2.33 15.71 -13.63
CA ALA A 151 -3.32 15.30 -12.66
C ALA A 151 -3.52 13.77 -12.67
N ARG A 152 -3.51 13.13 -13.85
CA ARG A 152 -3.59 11.66 -13.99
C ARG A 152 -2.38 10.97 -13.39
N THR A 153 -1.18 11.51 -13.59
CA THR A 153 0.05 10.98 -12.98
C THR A 153 -0.02 11.05 -11.46
N HIS A 154 -0.40 12.20 -10.91
CA HIS A 154 -0.57 12.37 -9.47
C HIS A 154 -1.63 11.39 -8.90
N TRP A 155 -2.73 11.20 -9.62
CA TRP A 155 -3.77 10.24 -9.25
C TRP A 155 -3.23 8.81 -9.21
N ALA A 156 -2.51 8.38 -10.25
CA ALA A 156 -1.90 7.05 -10.28
C ALA A 156 -0.93 6.83 -9.10
N PHE A 157 -0.10 7.82 -8.77
CA PHE A 157 0.78 7.76 -7.60
C PHE A 157 0.01 7.71 -6.27
N SER A 158 -1.09 8.45 -6.16
CA SER A 158 -1.92 8.47 -4.95
C SER A 158 -2.64 7.14 -4.77
N HIS A 159 -3.21 6.60 -5.84
CA HIS A 159 -3.92 5.32 -5.82
C HIS A 159 -2.97 4.12 -5.65
N ALA A 160 -1.77 4.16 -6.24
CA ALA A 160 -0.75 3.13 -6.05
C ALA A 160 -0.27 3.01 -4.59
N ARG A 161 -0.57 4.00 -3.75
CA ARG A 161 -0.28 3.99 -2.32
C ARG A 161 -1.46 3.48 -1.48
N GLN A 162 -2.63 3.32 -2.08
CA GLN A 162 -3.83 2.80 -1.42
C GLN A 162 -3.84 1.26 -1.46
N HIS A 163 -4.62 0.63 -0.60
CA HIS A 163 -4.80 -0.83 -0.62
C HIS A 163 -5.61 -1.26 -1.85
N ASP A 164 -5.37 -2.48 -2.33
CA ASP A 164 -5.94 -3.02 -3.57
C ASP A 164 -7.49 -3.08 -3.60
N GLN A 165 -8.17 -2.88 -2.46
CA GLN A 165 -9.64 -2.82 -2.34
C GLN A 165 -10.23 -1.40 -2.35
N THR A 166 -9.40 -0.37 -2.56
CA THR A 166 -9.88 1.03 -2.55
C THR A 166 -10.59 1.34 -3.86
N ALA A 167 -11.78 1.92 -3.79
CA ALA A 167 -12.51 2.34 -4.97
C ALA A 167 -11.75 3.45 -5.71
N ILE A 168 -11.73 3.37 -7.04
CA ILE A 168 -11.14 4.39 -7.90
C ILE A 168 -12.01 5.64 -7.80
N ALA A 169 -11.47 6.69 -7.18
CA ALA A 169 -12.09 7.99 -7.11
C ALA A 169 -11.04 9.07 -7.40
N LEU A 170 -11.46 10.14 -8.07
CA LEU A 170 -10.62 11.29 -8.31
C LEU A 170 -10.17 11.89 -6.97
N PRO A 171 -8.87 12.11 -6.72
CA PRO A 171 -8.43 12.55 -5.41
C PRO A 171 -8.78 14.04 -5.22
N ASP A 172 -9.60 14.33 -4.21
CA ASP A 172 -9.98 15.70 -3.85
C ASP A 172 -9.01 16.29 -2.81
N ASN A 173 -7.83 16.70 -3.27
CA ASN A 173 -6.85 17.37 -2.42
C ASN A 173 -6.17 18.52 -3.16
N ALA A 174 -5.52 19.41 -2.39
CA ALA A 174 -4.90 20.62 -2.92
C ALA A 174 -3.91 20.34 -4.06
N THR A 175 -3.13 19.26 -3.97
CA THR A 175 -2.16 18.86 -5.00
C THR A 175 -2.85 18.42 -6.30
N SER A 176 -3.97 17.69 -6.21
CA SER A 176 -4.78 17.34 -7.38
C SER A 176 -5.38 18.56 -8.06
N HIS A 177 -5.94 19.50 -7.28
CA HIS A 177 -6.46 20.77 -7.80
C HIS A 177 -5.35 21.58 -8.49
N GLN A 178 -4.17 21.63 -7.88
CA GLN A 178 -3.01 22.29 -8.48
C GLN A 178 -2.57 21.61 -9.78
N ALA A 179 -2.51 20.27 -9.82
CA ALA A 179 -2.15 19.52 -11.01
C ALA A 179 -3.12 19.77 -12.17
N GLN A 180 -4.44 19.75 -11.89
CA GLN A 180 -5.47 20.09 -12.87
C GLN A 180 -5.34 21.53 -13.37
N HIS A 181 -5.03 22.47 -12.48
CA HIS A 181 -4.80 23.86 -12.88
C HIS A 181 -3.61 24.00 -13.83
N ILE A 182 -2.50 23.29 -13.58
CA ILE A 182 -1.32 23.29 -14.46
C ILE A 182 -1.67 22.65 -15.81
N ASP A 183 -2.44 21.56 -15.82
CA ASP A 183 -2.92 20.94 -17.06
C ASP A 183 -3.78 21.91 -17.88
N ALA A 184 -4.66 22.67 -17.24
CA ALA A 184 -5.48 23.69 -17.89
C ALA A 184 -4.63 24.84 -18.49
N ILE A 185 -3.63 25.34 -17.76
CA ILE A 185 -2.70 26.35 -18.27
C ILE A 185 -1.92 25.80 -19.48
N ARG A 186 -1.43 24.56 -19.39
CA ARG A 186 -0.68 23.92 -20.49
C ARG A 186 -1.56 23.79 -21.73
N ALA A 187 -2.81 23.34 -21.57
CA ALA A 187 -3.76 23.24 -22.67
C ALA A 187 -4.01 24.60 -23.34
N ALA A 188 -4.21 25.67 -22.56
CA ALA A 188 -4.40 27.01 -23.07
C ALA A 188 -3.16 27.53 -23.83
N LEU A 189 -1.95 27.25 -23.35
CA LEU A 189 -0.72 27.64 -24.03
C LEU A 189 -0.53 26.91 -25.37
N ILE A 190 -0.84 25.61 -25.42
CA ILE A 190 -0.79 24.83 -26.66
C ILE A 190 -1.79 25.39 -27.68
N GLN A 191 -3.01 25.71 -27.24
CA GLN A 191 -4.03 26.30 -28.10
C GLN A 191 -3.60 27.68 -28.64
N GLN A 192 -2.98 28.51 -27.81
CA GLN A 192 -2.44 29.80 -28.24
C GLN A 192 -1.24 29.67 -29.21
N GLN A 193 -0.43 28.62 -29.07
CA GLN A 193 0.67 28.34 -30.00
C GLN A 193 0.15 27.82 -31.34
N SER A 194 -0.83 26.93 -31.35
CA SER A 194 -1.47 26.47 -32.59
C SER A 194 -2.13 27.63 -33.36
N ASP A 195 -2.72 28.60 -32.65
CA ASP A 195 -3.27 29.81 -33.27
C ASP A 195 -2.18 30.78 -33.79
N ARG A 196 -0.96 30.70 -33.26
CA ARG A 196 0.18 31.52 -33.73
C ARG A 196 0.97 30.89 -34.87
N ASP A 197 0.96 29.56 -34.98
CA ASP A 197 1.57 28.79 -36.07
C ASP A 197 0.73 28.79 -37.36
N GLU A 198 -0.24 29.70 -37.49
CA GLU A 198 -0.86 29.98 -38.78
C GLU A 198 0.22 30.30 -39.83
N PRO A 199 0.17 29.67 -41.02
CA PRO A 199 1.29 29.66 -41.95
C PRO A 199 1.65 31.06 -42.46
N ILE A 200 2.69 31.65 -41.87
CA ILE A 200 3.25 32.92 -42.31
C ILE A 200 4.03 32.66 -43.61
N ARG A 201 3.66 33.35 -44.69
CA ARG A 201 4.33 33.26 -46.00
C ARG A 201 4.81 34.63 -46.45
N THR A 202 6.01 34.66 -47.03
CA THR A 202 6.58 35.86 -47.64
C THR A 202 6.25 35.88 -49.12
N LEU A 203 5.61 36.96 -49.58
CA LEU A 203 5.26 37.20 -50.97
C LEU A 203 6.03 38.42 -51.49
N THR A 204 6.37 38.39 -52.77
CA THR A 204 6.95 39.54 -53.46
C THR A 204 5.82 40.30 -54.15
N ALA A 205 5.63 41.57 -53.82
CA ALA A 205 4.59 42.43 -54.40
C ALA A 205 5.22 43.69 -55.01
N SER A 206 4.71 44.12 -56.17
CA SER A 206 5.04 45.42 -56.77
C SER A 206 3.78 46.27 -56.88
N LEU A 207 3.87 47.53 -56.42
CA LEU A 207 2.79 48.50 -56.51
C LEU A 207 3.04 49.38 -57.73
N ASN A 208 2.11 49.37 -58.69
CA ASN A 208 2.12 50.26 -59.87
C ASN A 208 3.45 50.28 -60.66
N GLY A 209 4.08 49.12 -60.82
CA GLY A 209 5.36 49.00 -61.55
C GLY A 209 6.62 49.38 -60.76
N SER A 210 6.48 49.66 -59.46
CA SER A 210 7.62 49.94 -58.58
C SER A 210 8.47 48.71 -58.31
N THR A 211 9.66 48.94 -57.74
CA THR A 211 10.61 47.89 -57.33
C THR A 211 9.92 46.85 -56.43
N PRO A 212 10.14 45.54 -56.65
CA PRO A 212 9.44 44.51 -55.88
C PRO A 212 9.78 44.57 -54.39
N LEU A 213 8.76 44.64 -53.53
CA LEU A 213 8.90 44.56 -52.08
C LEU A 213 8.59 43.16 -51.59
N ARG A 214 9.38 42.67 -50.65
CA ARG A 214 9.09 41.42 -49.93
C ARG A 214 8.25 41.74 -48.71
N LEU A 215 7.03 41.22 -48.68
CA LEU A 215 6.07 41.43 -47.60
C LEU A 215 5.70 40.07 -46.99
N THR A 216 5.59 40.04 -45.67
CA THR A 216 5.33 38.82 -44.90
C THR A 216 3.91 38.88 -44.35
N PHE A 217 3.10 37.87 -44.70
CA PHE A 217 1.69 37.81 -44.34
C PHE A 217 1.34 36.48 -43.70
N ASN A 218 0.33 36.51 -42.84
CA ASN A 218 -0.37 35.30 -42.43
C ASN A 218 -1.25 34.81 -43.59
N ALA A 219 -1.03 33.58 -44.07
CA ALA A 219 -1.69 33.09 -45.26
C ALA A 219 -3.21 32.89 -45.08
N SER A 220 -3.68 32.55 -43.88
CA SER A 220 -5.11 32.41 -43.57
C SER A 220 -5.82 33.76 -43.68
N LYS A 221 -5.28 34.79 -43.02
CA LYS A 221 -5.84 36.16 -43.06
C LYS A 221 -5.79 36.78 -44.45
N LEU A 222 -4.72 36.54 -45.21
CA LEU A 222 -4.62 37.02 -46.59
C LEU A 222 -5.66 36.36 -47.50
N ARG A 223 -5.93 35.05 -47.32
CA ARG A 223 -6.98 34.35 -48.07
C ARG A 223 -8.36 34.91 -47.76
N GLU A 224 -8.66 35.13 -46.48
CA GLU A 224 -9.91 35.73 -46.04
C GLU A 224 -10.12 37.11 -46.66
N MET A 225 -9.10 37.99 -46.62
CA MET A 225 -9.14 39.31 -47.26
C MET A 225 -9.34 39.25 -48.78
N LEU A 226 -8.85 38.20 -49.44
CA LEU A 226 -8.99 37.98 -50.89
C LEU A 226 -10.24 37.18 -51.26
N GLY A 227 -11.07 36.78 -50.29
CA GLY A 227 -12.26 35.95 -50.50
C GLY A 227 -11.95 34.52 -50.99
N LEU A 228 -10.74 34.01 -50.73
CA LEU A 228 -10.31 32.68 -51.15
C LEU A 228 -10.66 31.62 -50.09
N PRO A 229 -11.02 30.39 -50.51
CA PRO A 229 -11.27 29.29 -49.58
C PRO A 229 -10.01 28.84 -48.82
N ASN A 230 -10.21 28.39 -47.57
CA ASN A 230 -9.12 28.00 -46.67
C ASN A 230 -8.46 26.64 -46.98
N TYR A 231 -8.98 25.88 -47.94
CA TYR A 231 -8.42 24.59 -48.35
C TYR A 231 -7.63 24.73 -49.66
N ASN A 232 -6.56 23.94 -49.80
CA ASN A 232 -5.80 23.87 -51.03
C ASN A 232 -6.48 22.86 -51.97
N PHE A 233 -6.79 23.25 -53.21
CA PHE A 233 -7.08 22.27 -54.25
C PHE A 233 -5.75 21.63 -54.67
N SER A 234 -5.46 20.43 -54.17
CA SER A 234 -4.39 19.60 -54.72
C SER A 234 -4.85 19.02 -56.06
N ALA A 235 -4.15 19.36 -57.14
CA ALA A 235 -4.16 18.63 -58.41
C ALA A 235 -2.85 17.85 -58.53
#